data_AF-A0A1I4AYA2-F1
#
_entry.id   AF-A0A1I4AYA2-F1
#
_cell.length_a   1.000
_cell.length_b   1.000
_cell.length_c   1.000
_cell.angle_alpha   90.00
_cell.angle_beta   90.00
_cell.angle_gamma   90.00
#
_symmetry.space_group_name_H-M   'P 1'
#
loop_
_entity.id
_entity.type
_entity.pdbx_description
1 polymer ?
#
loop_
_entity_poly.entity_id
_entity_poly.type
_entity_poly.pdbx_seq_one_letter_code
_entity_poly.pdbx_strand_id
1 'polypeptide(L)'
;MMLMQFDNVRLIIKPHTRDYLQKPHKSILKQLCSPRFEVADDSAHSGALIAKADVIIDIATSVAFEAVKRGIPVLSADYLHAGYSTIAHYVPETAMRCRDDIYHAVCSFTKNRYQQFYNAQHRAEFNRHMLDVPDGYVLERYVSLLAAEVQDKKQLAA
;
A
#
# COMPACT_ATOMS: atom_id res chain seq x y z
N MET A 1 -1.73 22.69 -4.23
CA MET A 1 -1.37 21.29 -4.51
C MET A 1 0.05 21.04 -4.00
N MET A 2 0.19 20.64 -2.73
CA MET A 2 1.46 20.72 -1.99
C MET A 2 2.56 19.78 -2.50
N LEU A 3 2.24 18.53 -2.84
CA LEU A 3 3.26 17.58 -3.32
C LEU A 3 3.75 17.87 -4.73
N MET A 4 3.09 18.78 -5.44
CA MET A 4 3.34 19.01 -6.87
C MET A 4 4.29 20.17 -7.16
N GLN A 5 4.77 20.81 -6.10
CA GLN A 5 5.92 21.72 -6.14
C GLN A 5 7.25 20.98 -6.34
N PHE A 6 7.29 19.66 -6.10
CA PHE A 6 8.49 18.87 -6.35
C PHE A 6 8.53 18.43 -7.80
N ASP A 7 9.54 18.89 -8.54
CA ASP A 7 9.55 18.68 -9.99
C ASP A 7 9.79 17.23 -10.42
N ASN A 8 10.44 16.47 -9.53
CA ASN A 8 10.77 15.06 -9.68
C ASN A 8 9.74 14.11 -9.04
N VAL A 9 8.57 14.60 -8.62
CA VAL A 9 7.51 13.77 -8.04
C VAL A 9 6.37 13.59 -9.03
N ARG A 10 5.99 12.33 -9.27
CA ARG A 10 4.73 11.96 -9.94
C ARG A 10 3.76 11.42 -8.89
N LEU A 11 2.56 11.99 -8.84
CA LEU A 11 1.49 11.57 -7.94
C LEU A 11 0.44 10.76 -8.70
N ILE A 12 0.21 9.53 -8.26
CA ILE A 12 -0.84 8.65 -8.77
C ILE A 12 -1.85 8.42 -7.66
N ILE A 13 -3.12 8.78 -7.89
CA ILE A 13 -4.23 8.48 -6.98
C ILE A 13 -5.01 7.29 -7.52
N LYS A 14 -5.09 6.21 -6.73
CA LYS A 14 -6.02 5.12 -7.02
C LYS A 14 -7.32 5.32 -6.23
N PRO A 15 -8.45 5.62 -6.89
CA PRO A 15 -9.73 5.79 -6.21
C PRO A 15 -10.25 4.45 -5.66
N HIS A 16 -11.12 4.53 -4.65
CA HIS A 16 -11.84 3.36 -4.13
C HIS A 16 -12.71 2.75 -5.22
N THR A 17 -12.77 1.42 -5.34
CA THR A 17 -13.47 0.65 -6.41
C THR A 17 -15.00 0.82 -6.49
N ARG A 18 -15.59 1.72 -5.69
CA ARG A 18 -17.05 1.95 -5.64
C ARG A 18 -17.38 3.32 -6.23
N ASP A 19 -17.95 3.31 -7.42
CA ASP A 19 -18.20 4.49 -8.28
C ASP A 19 -18.99 5.64 -7.64
N TYR A 20 -19.92 5.36 -6.71
CA TYR A 20 -20.76 6.40 -6.11
C TYR A 20 -19.99 7.37 -5.20
N LEU A 21 -18.85 6.94 -4.66
CA LEU A 21 -17.93 7.79 -3.89
C LEU A 21 -16.96 8.55 -4.80
N GLN A 22 -16.93 8.29 -6.11
CA GLN A 22 -15.94 8.84 -7.03
C GLN A 22 -16.41 10.08 -7.79
N LYS A 23 -17.71 10.25 -8.04
CA LYS A 23 -18.24 11.29 -8.95
C LYS A 23 -17.86 12.73 -8.58
N PRO A 24 -18.05 13.21 -7.33
CA PRO A 24 -17.67 14.58 -6.96
C PRO A 24 -16.14 14.78 -6.84
N HIS A 25 -15.37 13.71 -6.61
CA HIS A 25 -13.92 13.79 -6.49
C HIS A 25 -13.22 13.76 -7.86
N LYS A 26 -13.73 12.98 -8.83
CA LYS A 26 -13.18 12.93 -10.20
C LYS A 26 -13.24 14.30 -10.89
N SER A 27 -14.25 15.13 -10.65
CA SER A 27 -14.33 16.48 -11.24
C SER A 27 -13.27 17.44 -10.68
N ILE A 28 -13.06 17.43 -9.36
CA ILE A 28 -12.01 18.24 -8.70
C ILE A 28 -10.62 17.76 -9.14
N LEU A 29 -10.40 16.45 -9.20
CA LEU A 29 -9.11 15.89 -9.63
C LEU A 29 -8.85 16.13 -11.13
N LYS A 30 -9.89 16.18 -11.98
CA LYS A 30 -9.75 16.54 -13.40
C LYS A 30 -9.34 17.99 -13.63
N GLN A 31 -9.57 18.90 -12.66
CA GLN A 31 -9.08 20.27 -12.74
C GLN A 31 -7.57 20.38 -12.50
N LEU A 32 -6.94 19.31 -11.98
CA LEU A 32 -5.50 19.24 -11.80
C LEU A 32 -4.85 18.85 -13.14
N CYS A 33 -4.65 19.84 -14.00
CA CYS A 33 -3.93 19.68 -15.27
C CYS A 33 -2.41 19.70 -15.03
N SER A 34 -1.84 18.56 -14.63
CA SER A 34 -0.39 18.39 -14.55
C SER A 34 0.02 17.05 -15.17
N PRO A 35 1.09 17.01 -16.00
CA PRO A 35 1.60 15.74 -16.53
C PRO A 35 2.20 14.82 -15.45
N ARG A 36 2.40 15.35 -14.24
CA ARG A 36 2.90 14.62 -13.07
C ARG A 36 1.79 14.13 -12.15
N PHE A 37 0.53 14.33 -12.52
CA PHE A 37 -0.62 13.90 -11.76
C PHE A 37 -1.46 12.93 -12.59
N GLU A 38 -1.85 11.83 -11.99
CA GLU A 38 -2.69 10.82 -12.63
C GLU A 38 -3.70 10.27 -11.63
N VAL A 39 -4.93 10.06 -12.09
CA VAL A 39 -5.90 9.22 -11.39
C VAL A 39 -5.92 7.88 -12.10
N ALA A 40 -5.46 6.84 -11.41
CA ALA A 40 -5.44 5.50 -11.97
C ALA A 40 -6.86 5.03 -12.27
N ASP A 41 -7.04 4.37 -13.41
CA ASP A 41 -8.32 3.78 -13.79
C ASP A 41 -8.62 2.50 -12.98
N ASP A 42 -9.83 1.96 -13.18
CA ASP A 42 -10.28 0.77 -12.47
C ASP A 42 -9.56 -0.51 -12.92
N SER A 43 -8.91 -0.50 -14.10
CA SER A 43 -8.12 -1.63 -14.62
C SER A 43 -6.73 -1.72 -14.00
N ALA A 44 -6.21 -0.62 -13.45
CA ALA A 44 -4.90 -0.58 -12.81
C ALA A 44 -4.91 -1.40 -11.49
N HIS A 45 -4.22 -2.53 -11.44
CA HIS A 45 -4.13 -3.34 -10.22
C HIS A 45 -3.24 -2.69 -9.15
N SER A 46 -3.71 -2.63 -7.90
CA SER A 46 -2.97 -2.01 -6.78
C SER A 46 -1.57 -2.60 -6.61
N GLY A 47 -1.41 -3.91 -6.73
CA GLY A 47 -0.11 -4.57 -6.61
C GLY A 47 0.89 -4.12 -7.68
N ALA A 48 0.43 -3.82 -8.90
CA ALA A 48 1.27 -3.31 -9.97
C ALA A 48 1.66 -1.84 -9.74
N LEU A 49 0.76 -1.03 -9.19
CA LEU A 49 1.07 0.36 -8.80
C LEU A 49 2.05 0.39 -7.64
N ILE A 50 1.85 -0.44 -6.61
CA ILE A 50 2.77 -0.58 -5.48
C ILE A 50 4.15 -0.99 -5.98
N ALA A 51 4.26 -1.98 -6.87
CA ALA A 51 5.54 -2.43 -7.41
C ALA A 51 6.36 -1.33 -8.10
N LYS A 52 5.70 -0.28 -8.61
CA LYS A 52 6.33 0.84 -9.32
C LYS A 52 6.54 2.07 -8.44
N ALA A 53 6.00 2.08 -7.23
CA ALA A 53 6.03 3.24 -6.35
C ALA A 53 7.35 3.30 -5.56
N ASP A 54 7.93 4.49 -5.46
CA ASP A 54 9.03 4.75 -4.52
C ASP A 54 8.52 4.99 -3.08
N VAL A 55 7.30 5.54 -2.94
CA VAL A 55 6.64 5.83 -1.65
C VAL A 55 5.12 5.67 -1.80
N ILE A 56 4.45 5.16 -0.77
CA ILE A 56 2.98 5.03 -0.69
C ILE A 56 2.44 5.98 0.37
N ILE A 57 1.35 6.68 0.07
CA ILE A 57 0.54 7.38 1.08
C ILE A 57 -0.73 6.55 1.27
N ASP A 58 -0.98 6.12 2.51
CA ASP A 58 -2.10 5.26 2.86
C ASP A 58 -3.10 5.98 3.77
N ILE A 59 -4.39 5.61 3.67
CA ILE A 59 -5.46 6.06 4.56
C ILE A 59 -6.15 4.81 5.12
N ALA A 60 -5.47 4.14 6.05
CA ALA A 60 -5.90 2.91 6.74
C ALA A 60 -6.44 1.80 5.81
N THR A 61 -5.71 1.48 4.74
CA THR A 61 -6.09 0.39 3.83
C THR A 61 -5.16 -0.81 3.94
N SER A 62 -5.72 -2.02 3.92
CA SER A 62 -4.92 -3.25 4.02
C SER A 62 -4.03 -3.48 2.79
N VAL A 63 -4.30 -2.84 1.66
CA VAL A 63 -3.47 -2.98 0.46
C VAL A 63 -2.06 -2.41 0.67
N ALA A 64 -1.88 -1.45 1.59
CA ALA A 64 -0.58 -0.93 1.97
C ALA A 64 0.31 -1.96 2.71
N PHE A 65 -0.27 -3.06 3.21
CA PHE A 65 0.51 -4.11 3.88
C PHE A 65 1.51 -4.76 2.92
N GLU A 66 1.15 -4.88 1.64
CA GLU A 66 2.06 -5.38 0.59
C GLU A 66 3.27 -4.46 0.37
N ALA A 67 3.07 -3.13 0.50
CA ALA A 67 4.16 -2.17 0.42
C ALA A 67 5.14 -2.35 1.59
N VAL A 68 4.63 -2.51 2.81
CA VAL A 68 5.45 -2.83 4.00
C VAL A 68 6.21 -4.15 3.79
N LYS A 69 5.54 -5.21 3.29
CA LYS A 69 6.18 -6.49 2.98
C LYS A 69 7.37 -6.31 2.02
N ARG A 70 7.22 -5.48 1.00
CA ARG A 70 8.26 -5.20 -0.01
C ARG A 70 9.33 -4.22 0.45
N GLY A 71 9.16 -3.58 1.61
CA GLY A 71 10.08 -2.56 2.11
C GLY A 71 9.92 -1.22 1.39
N ILE A 72 8.78 -1.00 0.71
CA ILE A 72 8.43 0.28 0.12
C ILE A 72 7.90 1.19 1.23
N PRO A 73 8.44 2.40 1.41
CA PRO A 73 7.98 3.35 2.43
C PRO A 73 6.47 3.61 2.37
N VAL A 74 5.81 3.50 3.52
CA VAL A 74 4.39 3.84 3.69
C VAL A 74 4.29 5.04 4.63
N LEU A 75 3.59 6.08 4.17
CA LEU A 75 3.21 7.25 4.94
C LEU A 75 1.73 7.09 5.30
N SER A 76 1.45 6.61 6.51
CA SER A 76 0.10 6.40 7.03
C SER A 76 -0.50 7.75 7.43
N ALA A 77 -1.42 8.28 6.62
CA ALA A 77 -2.09 9.56 6.83
C ALA A 77 -3.23 9.45 7.85
N ASP A 78 -2.91 8.93 9.04
CA ASP A 78 -3.89 8.61 10.08
C ASP A 78 -4.67 9.86 10.55
N TYR A 79 -4.07 11.05 10.42
CA TYR A 79 -4.74 12.33 10.70
C TYR A 79 -5.95 12.64 9.79
N LEU A 80 -6.17 11.87 8.71
CA LEU A 80 -7.32 12.01 7.81
C LEU A 80 -8.50 11.11 8.19
N HIS A 81 -8.38 10.27 9.22
CA HIS A 81 -9.48 9.45 9.72
C HIS A 81 -9.44 9.30 11.25
N ALA A 82 -10.52 8.82 11.86
CA ALA A 82 -10.63 8.70 13.32
C ALA A 82 -9.91 7.46 13.91
N GLY A 83 -9.14 6.75 13.09
CA GLY A 83 -8.56 5.46 13.46
C GLY A 83 -7.05 5.54 13.58
N TYR A 84 -6.47 4.56 14.28
CA TYR A 84 -5.03 4.31 14.26
C TYR A 84 -4.77 3.11 13.36
N SER A 85 -3.96 3.27 12.32
CA SER A 85 -3.75 2.20 11.35
C SER A 85 -2.97 1.04 11.97
N THR A 86 -3.28 -0.18 11.52
CA THR A 86 -2.52 -1.37 11.96
C THR A 86 -1.03 -1.25 11.61
N ILE A 87 -0.70 -0.60 10.49
CA ILE A 87 0.70 -0.33 10.13
C ILE A 87 1.34 0.55 11.19
N ALA A 88 0.75 1.69 11.52
CA ALA A 88 1.29 2.60 12.53
C ALA A 88 1.47 1.93 13.90
N HIS A 89 0.58 0.99 14.26
CA HIS A 89 0.70 0.22 15.50
C HIS A 89 2.00 -0.59 15.61
N TYR A 90 2.38 -1.31 14.56
CA TYR A 90 3.61 -2.11 14.55
C TYR A 90 4.84 -1.34 14.06
N VAL A 91 4.62 -0.30 13.26
CA VAL A 91 5.66 0.47 12.55
C VAL A 91 5.43 1.97 12.79
N PRO A 92 5.74 2.49 13.99
CA PRO A 92 5.37 3.85 14.39
C PRO A 92 5.95 4.95 13.50
N GLU A 93 7.09 4.71 12.84
CA GLU A 93 7.68 5.66 11.90
C GLU A 93 6.84 5.93 10.64
N THR A 94 5.82 5.11 10.34
CA THR A 94 4.88 5.38 9.23
C THR A 94 3.81 6.39 9.60
N ALA A 95 3.59 6.66 10.89
CA ALA A 95 2.47 7.45 11.38
C ALA A 95 2.65 8.94 11.09
N MET A 96 1.91 9.47 10.12
CA MET A 96 1.86 10.90 9.80
C MET A 96 0.77 11.56 10.64
N ARG A 97 1.09 12.66 11.33
CA ARG A 97 0.17 13.37 12.24
C ARG A 97 -0.45 14.58 11.58
N CYS A 98 0.16 15.09 10.52
CA CYS A 98 -0.37 16.21 9.76
C CYS A 98 0.10 16.17 8.31
N ARG A 99 -0.45 17.09 7.51
CA ARG A 99 -0.06 17.28 6.11
C ARG A 99 1.43 17.61 5.98
N ASP A 100 2.00 18.36 6.91
CA ASP A 100 3.39 18.81 6.83
C ASP A 100 4.37 17.64 7.05
N ASP A 101 4.00 16.63 7.84
CA ASP A 101 4.81 15.40 7.97
C ASP A 101 4.96 14.68 6.62
N ILE A 102 3.86 14.56 5.85
CA ILE A 102 3.89 14.01 4.49
C ILE A 102 4.79 14.86 3.59
N TYR A 103 4.67 16.19 3.68
CA TYR A 103 5.51 17.10 2.90
C TYR A 103 6.99 16.89 3.16
N HIS A 104 7.38 16.86 4.44
CA HIS A 104 8.77 16.69 4.84
C HIS A 104 9.30 15.29 4.50
N ALA A 105 8.49 14.25 4.65
CA ALA A 105 8.85 12.90 4.24
C ALA A 105 9.13 12.83 2.74
N VAL A 106 8.22 13.35 1.90
CA VAL A 106 8.41 13.40 0.45
C VAL A 106 9.63 14.25 0.08
N CYS A 107 9.82 15.42 0.72
CA CYS A 107 11.01 16.26 0.53
C CYS A 107 12.31 15.52 0.89
N SER A 108 12.28 14.62 1.86
CA SER A 108 13.43 13.78 2.20
C SER A 108 13.72 12.77 1.09
N PHE A 109 12.70 12.08 0.58
CA PHE A 109 12.84 11.11 -0.51
C PHE A 109 13.27 11.75 -1.84
N THR A 110 12.90 13.00 -2.10
CA THR A 110 13.38 13.73 -3.29
C THR A 110 14.87 14.07 -3.21
N LYS A 111 15.44 14.16 -2.00
CA LYS A 111 16.88 14.38 -1.77
C LYS A 111 17.67 13.08 -1.68
N ASN A 112 17.09 12.04 -1.07
CA ASN A 112 17.70 10.72 -0.96
C ASN A 112 16.62 9.62 -1.06
N ARG A 113 16.46 9.08 -2.27
CA ARG A 113 15.49 8.01 -2.56
C ARG A 113 15.78 6.69 -1.85
N TYR A 114 17.05 6.43 -1.49
CA TYR A 114 17.50 5.17 -0.90
C TYR A 114 17.67 5.26 0.61
N GLN A 115 17.14 6.31 1.24
CA GLN A 115 17.18 6.43 2.68
C GLN A 115 16.49 5.23 3.34
N GLN A 116 17.07 4.76 4.44
CA GLN A 116 16.41 3.76 5.26
C GLN A 116 15.19 4.40 5.90
N PHE A 117 14.01 3.88 5.57
CA PHE A 117 12.74 4.36 6.13
C PHE A 117 12.31 3.53 7.34
N TYR A 118 12.33 2.20 7.19
CA TYR A 118 11.87 1.30 8.25
C TYR A 118 12.96 1.00 9.27
N ASN A 119 12.56 1.01 10.54
CA ASN A 119 13.21 0.24 11.59
C ASN A 119 13.03 -1.25 11.26
N ALA A 120 14.14 -1.98 11.21
CA ALA A 120 14.15 -3.38 10.81
C ALA A 120 13.33 -4.27 11.78
N GLN A 121 13.36 -3.97 13.08
CA GLN A 121 12.63 -4.73 14.09
C GLN A 121 11.13 -4.53 13.94
N HIS A 122 10.68 -3.27 13.83
CA HIS A 122 9.26 -2.95 13.67
C HIS A 122 8.65 -3.61 12.44
N ARG A 123 9.35 -3.54 11.29
CA ARG A 123 8.90 -4.20 10.06
C ARG A 123 8.88 -5.72 10.17
N ALA A 124 9.87 -6.32 10.85
CA ALA A 124 9.89 -7.76 11.08
C ALA A 124 8.71 -8.22 11.96
N GLU A 125 8.39 -7.47 13.02
CA GLU A 125 7.23 -7.72 13.88
C GLU A 125 5.92 -7.60 13.11
N PHE A 126 5.77 -6.57 12.28
CA PHE A 126 4.61 -6.41 11.41
C PHE A 126 4.44 -7.62 10.47
N ASN A 127 5.50 -8.04 9.77
CA ASN A 127 5.43 -9.18 8.85
C ASN A 127 5.03 -10.47 9.58
N ARG A 128 5.66 -10.73 10.73
CA ARG A 128 5.39 -11.91 11.56
C ARG A 128 3.93 -11.96 12.04
N HIS A 129 3.38 -10.83 12.46
CA HIS A 129 2.04 -10.78 13.06
C HIS A 129 0.90 -10.58 12.07
N MET A 130 1.15 -9.91 10.94
CA MET A 130 0.09 -9.52 10.01
C MET A 130 0.11 -10.27 8.69
N LEU A 131 1.25 -10.84 8.28
CA LEU A 131 1.42 -11.40 6.93
C LEU A 131 1.75 -12.89 6.94
N ASP A 132 2.66 -13.31 7.80
CA ASP A 132 3.20 -14.67 7.80
C ASP A 132 2.52 -15.52 8.88
N VAL A 133 1.20 -15.40 9.05
CA VAL A 133 0.41 -16.15 10.04
C VAL A 133 -0.30 -17.34 9.39
N PRO A 134 -0.18 -18.57 9.95
CA PRO A 134 0.69 -18.96 11.06
C PRO A 134 2.18 -19.08 10.66
N ASP A 135 2.46 -19.13 9.36
CA ASP A 135 3.80 -19.15 8.77
C ASP A 135 3.72 -18.72 7.29
N GLY A 136 4.86 -18.63 6.62
CA GLY A 136 4.98 -18.23 5.20
C GLY A 136 4.54 -19.30 4.18
N TYR A 137 4.13 -20.50 4.59
CA TYR A 137 3.88 -21.65 3.70
C TYR A 137 2.43 -21.75 3.23
N VAL A 138 1.80 -20.60 2.96
CA VAL A 138 0.39 -20.54 2.53
C VAL A 138 0.20 -21.29 1.21
N LEU A 139 1.06 -21.06 0.22
CA LEU A 139 0.93 -21.67 -1.10
C LEU A 139 1.08 -23.19 -1.03
N GLU A 140 2.08 -23.68 -0.31
CA GLU A 140 2.37 -25.11 -0.14
C GLU A 140 1.18 -25.82 0.50
N ARG A 141 0.56 -25.23 1.52
CA ARG A 141 -0.65 -25.80 2.14
C ARG A 141 -1.81 -25.90 1.15
N TYR A 142 -2.04 -24.86 0.34
CA TYR A 142 -3.08 -24.91 -0.70
C TYR A 142 -2.76 -25.96 -1.76
N VAL A 143 -1.50 -26.08 -2.19
CA VAL A 143 -1.08 -27.12 -3.14
C VAL A 143 -1.31 -28.51 -2.58
N SER A 144 -0.91 -28.77 -1.32
CA SER A 144 -1.13 -30.06 -0.66
C SER A 144 -2.61 -30.39 -0.51
N LEU A 145 -3.44 -29.41 -0.15
CA LEU A 145 -4.89 -29.58 -0.04
C LEU A 145 -5.50 -29.99 -1.38
N LEU A 146 -5.18 -29.25 -2.46
CA LEU A 146 -5.69 -29.53 -3.79
C LEU A 146 -5.21 -30.88 -4.33
N ALA A 147 -3.97 -31.27 -4.04
CA ALA A 147 -3.43 -32.57 -4.43
C ALA A 147 -4.16 -33.73 -3.75
N ALA A 148 -4.49 -33.61 -2.46
CA ALA A 148 -5.26 -34.61 -1.72
C ALA A 148 -6.67 -34.81 -2.29
N GLU A 149 -7.39 -33.71 -2.57
CA GLU A 149 -8.73 -33.74 -3.17
C GLU A 149 -8.76 -34.46 -4.53
N VAL A 150 -7.71 -34.29 -5.34
CA VAL A 150 -7.60 -34.97 -6.64
C VAL A 150 -7.31 -36.47 -6.47
N GLN A 151 -6.57 -36.87 -5.44
CA GLN A 151 -6.28 -38.28 -5.15
C GLN A 151 -7.53 -39.01 -4.64
N ASP A 152 -8.28 -38.41 -3.72
CA ASP A 152 -9.51 -39.00 -3.17
C ASP A 152 -10.58 -39.20 -4.25
N LYS A 153 -10.74 -38.23 -5.16
CA LYS A 153 -11.66 -38.36 -6.31
C LYS A 153 -11.26 -39.47 -7.29
N LYS A 154 -9.96 -39.73 -7.46
CA LYS A 154 -9.50 -40.84 -8.29
C LYS A 154 -9.76 -42.20 -7.64
N GLN A 155 -9.70 -42.29 -6.31
CA GLN A 155 -10.02 -43.51 -5.57
C GLN A 155 -11.53 -43.81 -5.54
N LEU A 156 -12.38 -42.79 -5.49
CA LEU A 156 -13.85 -42.94 -5.53
C LEU A 156 -14.41 -43.31 -6.93
N ALA A 157 -13.64 -43.07 -7.99
CA ALA A 157 -14.02 -43.37 -9.37
C ALA A 157 -13.46 -44.70 -9.91
N ALA A 158 -12.70 -45.42 -9.09
CA ALA A 158 -12.12 -46.74 -9.37
C ALA A 158 -12.90 -47.83 -8.64
#